data_AF-A0A418XY78-F1
#
_entry.id   AF-A0A418XY78-F1
#
_cell.length_a   1.000
_cell.length_b   1.000
_cell.length_c   1.000
_cell.angle_alpha   90.00
_cell.angle_beta   90.00
_cell.angle_gamma   90.00
#
_symmetry.space_group_name_H-M   'P 1'
#
loop_
_entity.id
_entity.type
_entity.pdbx_description
1 polymer ?
#
loop_
_entity_poly.entity_id
_entity_poly.type
_entity_poly.pdbx_seq_one_letter_code
_entity_poly.pdbx_strand_id
1 'polypeptide(L)'
;MRIIWGLLLLMVGAQAMAMSLALAKVERAGEGETEQQVCARALEKMTDELHTSLLSVIAATDAYRKRKLAYRERALDEALLEDAYRSQLMSEKPAVDGQRWSGTRCSLRARYRADIDALARRVPMPQTKLAAVPEKEPVPPGIDPHTWDLFSASRDRAELSQTFSTVAALRMYMMEYYMHSGEWPESLSDLGVAQEQMISERVKRVYLLQDGMLKLELAGRLEGHELTTWPVDSRGPRGVEWKCTTTVDMGPSGFCDPVE
;
A
#
# COMPACT_ATOMS: atom_id res chain seq x y z
N MET A 1 -12.84 50.27 43.93
CA MET A 1 -13.00 49.92 42.51
C MET A 1 -11.67 49.38 41.98
N ARG A 2 -11.52 48.06 41.88
CA ARG A 2 -10.39 47.39 41.22
C ARG A 2 -10.96 46.18 40.49
N ILE A 3 -11.19 46.34 39.20
CA ILE A 3 -11.66 45.28 38.30
C ILE A 3 -10.39 44.65 37.72
N ILE A 4 -10.10 43.41 38.14
CA ILE A 4 -9.01 42.59 37.59
C ILE A 4 -9.61 41.81 36.43
N TRP A 5 -9.25 42.18 35.20
CA TRP A 5 -9.49 41.35 34.01
C TRP A 5 -8.37 40.32 33.89
N GLY A 6 -8.63 39.10 34.34
CA GLY A 6 -7.81 37.94 34.01
C GLY A 6 -8.23 37.40 32.64
N LEU A 7 -7.42 37.68 31.61
CA LEU A 7 -7.55 37.05 30.29
C LEU A 7 -7.22 35.56 30.43
N LEU A 8 -8.23 34.71 30.24
CA LEU A 8 -8.09 33.26 30.12
C LEU A 8 -7.42 32.95 28.78
N LEU A 9 -6.17 32.50 28.81
CA LEU A 9 -5.48 31.90 27.66
C LEU A 9 -6.12 30.52 27.38
N LEU A 10 -6.97 30.46 26.36
CA LEU A 10 -7.41 29.21 25.74
C LEU A 10 -6.23 28.62 24.94
N MET A 11 -5.46 27.77 25.61
CA MET A 11 -4.57 26.81 24.96
C MET A 11 -5.44 25.82 24.17
N VAL A 12 -5.53 26.01 22.85
CA VAL A 12 -5.98 24.96 21.92
C VAL A 12 -4.85 23.95 21.81
N GLY A 13 -4.73 23.10 22.81
CA GLY A 13 -3.95 21.87 22.70
C GLY A 13 -4.76 20.89 21.86
N ALA A 14 -4.20 20.43 20.74
CA ALA A 14 -4.72 19.25 20.04
C ALA A 14 -4.74 18.09 21.03
N GLN A 15 -5.92 17.74 21.53
CA GLN A 15 -6.09 16.57 22.38
C GLN A 15 -5.82 15.35 21.49
N ALA A 16 -4.65 14.74 21.61
CA ALA A 16 -4.40 13.42 21.05
C ALA A 16 -5.47 12.49 21.63
N MET A 17 -6.41 12.03 20.79
CA MET A 17 -7.44 11.09 21.23
C MET A 17 -6.82 9.71 21.39
N ALA A 18 -6.25 9.47 22.57
CA ALA A 18 -5.85 8.13 22.99
C ALA A 18 -7.11 7.28 23.16
N MET A 19 -7.33 6.34 22.25
CA MET A 19 -8.44 5.40 22.34
C MET A 19 -7.99 4.15 23.08
N SER A 20 -8.86 3.63 23.95
CA SER A 20 -8.69 2.32 24.58
C SER A 20 -9.90 1.46 24.24
N LEU A 21 -9.67 0.33 23.58
CA LEU A 21 -10.70 -0.69 23.33
C LEU A 21 -10.51 -1.85 24.28
N ALA A 22 -11.59 -2.30 24.91
CA ALA A 22 -11.65 -3.55 25.62
C ALA A 22 -12.35 -4.57 24.72
N LEU A 23 -11.68 -5.70 24.46
CA LEU A 23 -12.13 -6.73 23.55
C LEU A 23 -12.35 -8.03 24.32
N ALA A 24 -13.38 -8.78 23.95
CA ALA A 24 -13.63 -10.10 24.48
C ALA A 24 -14.13 -11.01 23.38
N LYS A 25 -13.59 -12.23 23.31
CA LYS A 25 -13.97 -13.22 22.30
C LYS A 25 -14.09 -14.59 22.92
N VAL A 26 -15.04 -15.38 22.44
CA VAL A 26 -15.23 -16.76 22.89
C VAL A 26 -15.40 -17.64 21.67
N GLU A 27 -14.56 -18.65 21.54
CA GLU A 27 -14.67 -19.67 20.50
C GLU A 27 -14.91 -21.04 21.13
N ARG A 28 -15.66 -21.88 20.42
CA ARG A 28 -15.92 -23.27 20.82
C ARG A 28 -14.98 -24.20 20.05
N ALA A 29 -14.62 -25.29 20.71
CA ALA A 29 -13.88 -26.38 20.11
C ALA A 29 -14.80 -27.23 19.22
N GLY A 30 -14.31 -27.55 18.03
CA GLY A 30 -14.77 -28.68 17.24
C GLY A 30 -14.20 -30.01 17.74
N GLU A 31 -14.57 -31.10 17.08
CA GLU A 31 -14.07 -32.43 17.43
C GLU A 31 -12.54 -32.51 17.21
N GLY A 32 -11.83 -32.98 18.24
CA GLY A 32 -10.38 -33.17 18.19
C GLY A 32 -9.54 -31.88 18.27
N GLU A 33 -10.16 -30.70 18.39
CA GLU A 33 -9.42 -29.44 18.48
C GLU A 33 -8.78 -29.24 19.86
N THR A 34 -7.52 -28.79 19.84
CA THR A 34 -6.76 -28.46 21.04
C THR A 34 -7.10 -27.06 21.57
N GLU A 35 -6.82 -26.81 22.84
CA GLU A 35 -6.93 -25.47 23.44
C GLU A 35 -6.20 -24.41 22.59
N GLN A 36 -4.98 -24.71 22.16
CA GLN A 36 -4.15 -23.78 21.42
C GLN A 36 -4.77 -23.38 20.08
N GLN A 37 -5.35 -24.34 19.34
CA GLN A 37 -6.04 -24.07 18.07
C GLN A 37 -7.27 -23.18 18.28
N VAL A 38 -8.09 -23.48 19.29
CA VAL A 38 -9.32 -22.73 19.56
C VAL A 38 -9.01 -21.32 20.07
N CYS A 39 -8.00 -21.16 20.93
CA CYS A 39 -7.58 -19.87 21.43
C CYS A 39 -6.87 -19.03 20.35
N ALA A 40 -6.07 -19.63 19.47
CA ALA A 40 -5.48 -18.93 18.33
C ALA A 40 -6.55 -18.39 17.40
N ARG A 41 -7.55 -19.21 17.04
CA ARG A 41 -8.70 -18.77 16.23
C ARG A 41 -9.51 -17.67 16.92
N ALA A 42 -9.68 -17.74 18.24
CA ALA A 42 -10.35 -16.69 18.99
C ALA A 42 -9.56 -15.36 18.94
N LEU A 43 -8.24 -15.41 19.02
CA LEU A 43 -7.37 -14.24 18.93
C LEU A 43 -7.37 -13.64 17.53
N GLU A 44 -7.32 -14.47 16.50
CA GLU A 44 -7.41 -14.06 15.10
C GLU A 44 -8.71 -13.29 14.83
N LYS A 45 -9.87 -13.90 15.11
CA LYS A 45 -11.16 -13.23 14.95
C LYS A 45 -11.31 -11.95 15.77
N MET A 46 -10.72 -11.92 16.97
CA MET A 46 -10.69 -10.70 17.78
C MET A 46 -9.85 -9.59 17.14
N THR A 47 -8.75 -9.96 16.49
CA THR A 47 -7.85 -9.04 15.78
C THR A 47 -8.53 -8.47 14.54
N ASP A 48 -9.27 -9.29 13.78
CA ASP A 48 -10.05 -8.83 12.62
C ASP A 48 -11.14 -7.82 13.02
N GLU A 49 -11.84 -8.09 14.13
CA GLU A 49 -12.84 -7.17 14.69
C GLU A 49 -12.21 -5.86 15.17
N LEU A 50 -11.00 -5.93 15.74
CA LEU A 50 -10.22 -4.75 16.10
C LEU A 50 -9.90 -3.92 14.85
N HIS A 51 -9.38 -4.53 13.79
CA HIS A 51 -9.03 -3.81 12.56
C HIS A 51 -10.24 -3.12 11.93
N THR A 52 -11.37 -3.82 11.87
CA THR A 52 -12.64 -3.27 11.36
C THR A 52 -13.10 -2.07 12.21
N SER A 53 -13.00 -2.19 13.54
CA SER A 53 -13.35 -1.11 14.47
C SER A 53 -12.41 0.09 14.33
N LEU A 54 -11.11 -0.16 14.22
CA LEU A 54 -10.10 0.90 14.04
C LEU A 54 -10.32 1.66 12.75
N LEU A 55 -10.58 0.97 11.64
CA LEU A 55 -10.88 1.59 10.36
C LEU A 55 -12.10 2.50 10.45
N SER A 56 -13.18 2.04 11.10
CA SER A 56 -14.39 2.85 11.31
C SER A 56 -14.10 4.12 12.12
N VAL A 57 -13.26 4.02 13.16
CA VAL A 57 -12.91 5.17 14.00
C VAL A 57 -11.98 6.13 13.25
N ILE A 58 -10.99 5.60 12.53
CA ILE A 58 -10.08 6.37 11.67
C ILE A 58 -10.89 7.14 10.61
N ALA A 59 -11.87 6.50 9.98
CA ALA A 59 -12.74 7.12 8.98
C ALA A 59 -13.50 8.34 9.50
N ALA A 60 -13.76 8.41 10.82
CA ALA A 60 -14.41 9.54 11.45
C ALA A 60 -13.48 10.76 11.66
N THR A 61 -12.16 10.58 11.58
CA THR A 61 -11.16 11.64 11.82
C THR A 61 -11.06 12.66 10.68
N ASP A 62 -10.64 13.88 11.01
CA ASP A 62 -10.35 14.90 10.00
C ASP A 62 -9.15 14.53 9.12
N ALA A 63 -8.18 13.78 9.65
CA ALA A 63 -7.02 13.32 8.91
C ALA A 63 -7.42 12.35 7.77
N TYR A 64 -8.38 11.45 8.02
CA TYR A 64 -8.94 10.59 6.99
C TYR A 64 -9.75 11.37 5.97
N ARG A 65 -10.63 12.28 6.42
CA ARG A 65 -11.45 13.12 5.53
C ARG A 65 -10.60 13.95 4.56
N LYS A 66 -9.50 14.52 5.04
CA LYS A 66 -8.53 15.25 4.20
C LYS A 66 -7.92 14.37 3.10
N ARG A 67 -7.56 13.12 3.43
CA ARG A 67 -7.04 12.16 2.43
C ARG A 67 -8.11 11.76 1.43
N LYS A 68 -9.31 11.45 1.91
CA LYS A 68 -10.46 11.13 1.06
C LYS A 68 -10.76 12.25 0.06
N LEU A 69 -10.69 13.51 0.47
CA LEU A 69 -10.78 14.66 -0.44
C LEU A 69 -9.63 14.68 -1.45
N ALA A 70 -8.39 14.52 -1.01
CA ALA A 70 -7.23 14.50 -1.90
C ALA A 70 -7.27 13.35 -2.92
N TYR A 71 -7.82 12.18 -2.57
CA TYR A 71 -8.02 11.05 -3.50
C TYR A 71 -9.07 11.39 -4.55
N ARG A 72 -10.20 11.99 -4.12
CA ARG A 72 -11.27 12.43 -5.02
C ARG A 72 -10.78 13.49 -6.01
N GLU A 73 -10.00 14.46 -5.56
CA GLU A 73 -9.39 15.48 -6.42
C GLU A 73 -8.46 14.88 -7.48
N ARG A 74 -7.92 13.68 -7.23
CA ARG A 74 -7.06 12.95 -8.16
C ARG A 74 -7.79 11.87 -8.96
N ALA A 75 -9.12 11.78 -8.85
CA ALA A 75 -9.91 10.70 -9.45
C ALA A 75 -9.40 9.28 -9.09
N LEU A 76 -8.79 9.13 -7.91
CA LEU A 76 -8.45 7.83 -7.35
C LEU A 76 -9.68 7.23 -6.69
N ASP A 77 -9.83 5.91 -6.80
CA ASP A 77 -10.93 5.18 -6.18
C ASP A 77 -10.84 5.30 -4.64
N GLU A 78 -11.99 5.43 -3.99
CA GLU A 78 -12.06 5.49 -2.53
C GLU A 78 -11.72 4.14 -1.89
N ALA A 79 -11.95 3.03 -2.60
CA ALA A 79 -11.57 1.69 -2.16
C ALA A 79 -10.05 1.57 -1.91
N LEU A 80 -9.24 2.27 -2.71
CA LEU A 80 -7.79 2.34 -2.53
C LEU A 80 -7.44 2.91 -1.16
N LEU A 81 -8.02 4.06 -0.80
CA LEU A 81 -7.76 4.66 0.51
C LEU A 81 -8.13 3.71 1.66
N GLU A 82 -9.23 2.96 1.53
CA GLU A 82 -9.63 1.98 2.53
C GLU A 82 -8.64 0.83 2.66
N ASP A 83 -8.21 0.25 1.53
CA ASP A 83 -7.21 -0.82 1.47
C ASP A 83 -5.87 -0.38 2.09
N ALA A 84 -5.48 0.89 1.89
CA ALA A 84 -4.33 1.52 2.52
C ALA A 84 -4.34 1.37 4.03
N TYR A 85 -5.47 1.74 4.63
CA TYR A 85 -5.62 1.68 6.07
C TYR A 85 -5.73 0.24 6.54
N ARG A 86 -6.40 -0.65 5.81
CA ARG A 86 -6.46 -2.08 6.14
C ARG A 86 -5.07 -2.69 6.23
N SER A 87 -4.22 -2.47 5.22
CA SER A 87 -2.82 -2.93 5.23
C SER A 87 -2.04 -2.37 6.43
N GLN A 88 -2.14 -1.06 6.71
CA GLN A 88 -1.46 -0.44 7.85
C GLN A 88 -1.93 -0.98 9.22
N LEU A 89 -3.18 -1.44 9.30
CA LEU A 89 -3.76 -1.98 10.52
C LEU A 89 -3.37 -3.44 10.76
N MET A 90 -2.89 -4.19 9.76
CA MET A 90 -2.46 -5.59 9.92
C MET A 90 -1.37 -5.77 11.00
N SER A 91 -0.53 -4.76 11.23
CA SER A 91 0.48 -4.79 12.29
C SER A 91 -0.10 -4.57 13.70
N GLU A 92 -1.32 -4.04 13.80
CA GLU A 92 -1.96 -3.73 15.07
C GLU A 92 -2.54 -5.00 15.70
N LYS A 93 -2.14 -5.27 16.94
CA LYS A 93 -2.57 -6.47 17.69
C LYS A 93 -3.05 -6.08 19.08
N PRO A 94 -4.15 -6.68 19.56
CA PRO A 94 -4.60 -6.44 20.92
C PRO A 94 -3.68 -7.15 21.92
N ALA A 95 -3.44 -6.52 23.08
CA ALA A 95 -2.71 -7.12 24.18
C ALA A 95 -3.65 -8.01 25.00
N VAL A 96 -3.39 -9.32 25.06
CA VAL A 96 -4.23 -10.27 25.80
C VAL A 96 -4.03 -10.07 27.29
N ASP A 97 -5.11 -9.71 27.99
CA ASP A 97 -5.16 -9.52 29.44
C ASP A 97 -5.61 -10.78 30.18
N GLY A 98 -6.27 -11.70 29.48
CA GLY A 98 -6.74 -12.94 30.08
C GLY A 98 -7.18 -13.98 29.05
N GLN A 99 -6.78 -15.22 29.31
CA GLN A 99 -7.19 -16.40 28.56
C GLN A 99 -7.76 -17.43 29.53
N ARG A 100 -8.88 -18.04 29.18
CA ARG A 100 -9.48 -19.13 29.95
C ARG A 100 -9.99 -20.23 29.03
N TRP A 101 -9.52 -21.44 29.29
CA TRP A 101 -10.01 -22.66 28.66
C TRP A 101 -10.97 -23.40 29.59
N SER A 102 -12.03 -23.99 29.02
CA SER A 102 -13.03 -24.77 29.77
C SER A 102 -13.18 -26.21 29.26
N GLY A 103 -12.20 -26.73 28.51
CA GLY A 103 -12.27 -28.05 27.87
C GLY A 103 -13.01 -28.07 26.53
N THR A 104 -13.93 -27.13 26.31
CA THR A 104 -14.73 -27.04 25.07
C THR A 104 -14.83 -25.61 24.51
N ARG A 105 -14.30 -24.62 25.24
CA ARG A 105 -14.36 -23.20 24.86
C ARG A 105 -13.11 -22.48 25.31
N CYS A 106 -12.61 -21.59 24.46
CA CYS A 106 -11.60 -20.61 24.82
C CYS A 106 -12.25 -19.23 24.92
N SER A 107 -12.07 -18.57 26.06
CA SER A 107 -12.49 -17.20 26.29
C SER A 107 -11.27 -16.30 26.44
N LEU A 108 -11.18 -15.28 25.60
CA LEU A 108 -10.12 -14.29 25.60
C LEU A 108 -10.66 -12.91 26.01
N ARG A 109 -9.84 -12.17 26.75
CA ARG A 109 -9.99 -10.75 27.00
C ARG A 109 -8.71 -10.04 26.61
N ALA A 110 -8.84 -8.93 25.92
CA ALA A 110 -7.69 -8.15 25.49
C ALA A 110 -8.00 -6.66 25.57
N ARG A 111 -6.94 -5.85 25.54
CA ARG A 111 -7.02 -4.40 25.42
C ARG A 111 -6.19 -3.94 24.25
N TYR A 112 -6.67 -2.91 23.58
CA TYR A 112 -5.90 -2.19 22.59
C TYR A 112 -5.87 -0.71 22.95
N ARG A 113 -4.70 -0.09 22.80
CA ARG A 113 -4.49 1.34 23.02
C ARG A 113 -3.67 1.92 21.90
N ALA A 114 -4.18 2.98 21.28
CA ALA A 114 -3.44 3.73 20.28
C ALA A 114 -3.89 5.19 20.21
N ASP A 115 -3.03 6.03 19.66
CA ASP A 115 -3.38 7.37 19.21
C ASP A 115 -4.05 7.25 17.83
N ILE A 116 -5.36 7.49 17.80
CA ILE A 116 -6.15 7.38 16.58
C ILE A 116 -5.74 8.40 15.54
N ASP A 117 -5.34 9.59 15.95
CA ASP A 117 -4.92 10.63 15.02
C ASP A 117 -3.56 10.28 14.41
N ALA A 118 -2.68 9.62 15.18
CA ALA A 118 -1.44 9.08 14.65
C ALA A 118 -1.71 7.94 13.65
N LEU A 119 -2.60 7.00 13.96
CA LEU A 119 -3.02 5.95 13.03
C LEU A 119 -3.60 6.53 11.74
N ALA A 120 -4.49 7.51 11.86
CA ALA A 120 -5.11 8.18 10.72
C ALA A 120 -4.09 8.93 9.84
N ARG A 121 -2.91 9.29 10.38
CA ARG A 121 -1.84 9.96 9.62
C ARG A 121 -0.86 9.02 8.93
N ARG A 122 -0.88 7.70 9.22
CA ARG A 122 0.10 6.74 8.67
C ARG A 122 0.02 6.58 7.16
N VAL A 123 -1.18 6.61 6.58
CA VAL A 123 -1.33 6.62 5.13
C VAL A 123 -0.85 7.99 4.60
N PRO A 124 0.07 8.07 3.64
CA PRO A 124 0.53 9.35 3.12
C PRO A 124 -0.56 10.06 2.31
N MET A 125 -0.46 11.38 2.20
CA MET A 125 -1.26 12.13 1.23
C MET A 125 -0.81 11.73 -0.18
N PRO A 126 -1.73 11.63 -1.15
CA PRO A 126 -1.34 11.32 -2.51
C PRO A 126 -0.50 12.50 -3.05
N GLN A 127 0.71 12.24 -3.55
CA GLN A 127 1.64 13.30 -3.95
C GLN A 127 1.05 14.23 -5.03
N THR A 128 1.41 15.51 -4.98
CA THR A 128 0.92 16.56 -5.88
C THR A 128 1.25 16.20 -7.33
N LYS A 129 0.29 16.44 -8.25
CA LYS A 129 0.45 16.24 -9.69
C LYS A 129 1.73 16.95 -10.17
N LEU A 130 2.77 16.21 -10.54
CA LEU A 130 3.79 16.74 -11.44
C LEU A 130 3.06 17.13 -12.72
N ALA A 131 3.29 18.37 -13.19
CA ALA A 131 2.68 18.86 -14.41
C ALA A 131 2.86 17.81 -15.52
N ALA A 132 1.77 17.50 -16.22
CA ALA A 132 1.80 16.59 -17.36
C ALA A 132 2.90 17.08 -18.31
N VAL A 133 3.93 16.27 -18.48
CA VAL A 133 4.97 16.56 -19.45
C VAL A 133 4.33 16.31 -20.82
N PRO A 134 4.42 17.27 -21.77
CA PRO A 134 3.89 17.05 -23.10
C PRO A 134 4.49 15.76 -23.70
N GLU A 135 3.64 14.95 -24.30
CA GLU A 135 3.95 13.63 -24.91
C GLU A 135 5.11 13.71 -25.92
N LYS A 136 5.33 14.91 -26.51
CA LYS A 136 6.54 15.23 -27.26
C LYS A 136 6.99 16.66 -26.99
N GLU A 137 8.16 16.80 -26.37
CA GLU A 137 8.77 18.12 -26.20
C GLU A 137 9.25 18.66 -27.57
N PRO A 138 8.99 19.96 -27.87
CA PRO A 138 9.42 20.55 -29.11
C PRO A 138 10.94 20.52 -29.23
N VAL A 139 11.44 20.24 -30.44
CA VAL A 139 12.88 20.25 -30.74
C VAL A 139 13.42 21.66 -30.44
N PRO A 140 14.44 21.81 -29.57
CA PRO A 140 15.03 23.12 -29.29
C PRO A 140 15.66 23.73 -30.56
N PRO A 141 15.63 25.06 -30.72
CA PRO A 141 16.23 25.72 -31.88
C PRO A 141 17.73 25.41 -31.97
N GLY A 142 18.18 24.96 -33.14
CA GLY A 142 19.59 24.62 -33.40
C GLY A 142 19.97 23.17 -33.09
N ILE A 143 19.03 22.31 -32.68
CA ILE A 143 19.26 20.88 -32.50
C ILE A 143 18.63 20.11 -33.67
N ASP A 144 19.38 19.15 -34.21
CA ASP A 144 18.86 18.22 -35.22
C ASP A 144 17.77 17.31 -34.62
N PRO A 145 16.63 17.09 -35.32
CA PRO A 145 15.53 16.26 -34.81
C PRO A 145 15.96 14.85 -34.40
N HIS A 146 16.84 14.20 -35.16
CA HIS A 146 17.27 12.84 -34.86
C HIS A 146 18.08 12.79 -33.54
N THR A 147 18.95 13.77 -33.33
CA THR A 147 19.71 13.94 -32.08
C THR A 147 18.78 14.20 -30.90
N TRP A 148 17.72 14.99 -31.09
CA TRP A 148 16.72 15.25 -30.06
C TRP A 148 15.89 14.01 -29.70
N ASP A 149 15.53 13.19 -30.70
CA ASP A 149 14.81 11.95 -30.49
C ASP A 149 15.65 10.95 -29.68
N LEU A 150 16.94 10.78 -30.01
CA LEU A 150 17.85 9.92 -29.26
C LEU A 150 18.05 10.40 -27.81
N PHE A 151 18.17 11.71 -27.60
CA PHE A 151 18.27 12.29 -26.27
C PHE A 151 16.99 12.06 -25.45
N SER A 152 15.83 12.29 -26.07
CA SER A 152 14.52 12.09 -25.45
C SER A 152 14.31 10.64 -25.05
N ALA A 153 14.57 9.68 -25.95
CA ALA A 153 14.49 8.25 -25.67
C ALA A 153 15.48 7.82 -24.57
N SER A 154 16.71 8.36 -24.56
CA SER A 154 17.66 8.07 -23.48
C SER A 154 17.19 8.60 -22.12
N ARG A 155 16.54 9.77 -22.09
CA ARG A 155 15.95 10.34 -20.87
C ARG A 155 14.76 9.51 -20.39
N ASP A 156 13.86 9.13 -21.29
CA ASP A 156 12.67 8.34 -20.96
C ASP A 156 13.06 6.94 -20.45
N ARG A 157 14.08 6.33 -21.06
CA ARG A 157 14.71 5.10 -20.54
C ARG A 157 15.29 5.28 -19.13
N ALA A 158 15.95 6.41 -18.86
CA ALA A 158 16.52 6.69 -17.54
C ALA A 158 15.41 6.90 -16.49
N GLU A 159 14.31 7.55 -16.84
CA GLU A 159 13.14 7.68 -15.96
C GLU A 159 12.49 6.31 -15.70
N LEU A 160 12.30 5.49 -16.74
CA LEU A 160 11.75 4.14 -16.59
C LEU A 160 12.65 3.27 -15.69
N SER A 161 13.98 3.37 -15.85
CA SER A 161 14.93 2.63 -15.04
C SER A 161 14.86 2.99 -13.55
N GLN A 162 14.46 4.21 -13.20
CA GLN A 162 14.29 4.61 -11.79
C GLN A 162 13.06 3.94 -11.15
N THR A 163 12.03 3.64 -11.94
CA THR A 163 10.84 2.88 -11.48
C THR A 163 11.18 1.45 -11.08
N PHE A 164 12.29 0.89 -11.58
CA PHE A 164 12.68 -0.48 -11.28
C PHE A 164 13.05 -0.74 -9.82
N SER A 165 13.32 0.29 -9.02
CA SER A 165 13.47 0.13 -7.57
C SER A 165 12.18 -0.41 -6.93
N THR A 166 11.02 0.14 -7.31
CA THR A 166 9.71 -0.32 -6.84
C THR A 166 9.38 -1.70 -7.39
N VAL A 167 9.65 -1.93 -8.68
CA VAL A 167 9.43 -3.22 -9.32
C VAL A 167 10.28 -4.32 -8.66
N ALA A 168 11.55 -4.05 -8.38
CA ALA A 168 12.45 -5.01 -7.76
C ALA A 168 11.96 -5.41 -6.36
N ALA A 169 11.49 -4.45 -5.55
CA ALA A 169 10.92 -4.74 -4.23
C ALA A 169 9.67 -5.63 -4.32
N LEU A 170 8.75 -5.32 -5.24
CA LEU A 170 7.55 -6.14 -5.44
C LEU A 170 7.88 -7.54 -5.94
N ARG A 171 8.80 -7.67 -6.89
CA ARG A 171 9.28 -8.99 -7.38
C ARG A 171 9.84 -9.84 -6.23
N MET A 172 10.55 -9.24 -5.28
CA MET A 172 11.04 -9.96 -4.10
C MET A 172 9.89 -10.48 -3.24
N TYR A 173 8.90 -9.65 -2.89
CA TYR A 173 7.74 -10.10 -2.11
C TYR A 173 6.93 -11.18 -2.83
N MET A 174 6.77 -11.06 -4.15
CA MET A 174 6.11 -12.08 -4.98
C MET A 174 6.86 -13.40 -4.98
N MET A 175 8.19 -13.36 -5.07
CA MET A 175 9.01 -14.57 -4.98
C MET A 175 8.93 -15.20 -3.60
N GLU A 176 8.96 -14.42 -2.52
CA GLU A 176 8.80 -14.94 -1.16
C GLU A 176 7.44 -15.62 -0.97
N TYR A 177 6.37 -15.00 -1.44
CA TYR A 177 5.04 -15.58 -1.43
C TYR A 177 5.00 -16.90 -2.20
N TYR A 178 5.48 -16.91 -3.46
CA TYR A 178 5.51 -18.10 -4.31
C TYR A 178 6.33 -19.25 -3.70
N MET A 179 7.48 -18.96 -3.10
CA MET A 179 8.30 -19.98 -2.45
C MET A 179 7.64 -20.57 -1.19
N HIS A 180 6.70 -19.84 -0.58
CA HIS A 180 5.96 -20.30 0.59
C HIS A 180 4.68 -21.06 0.23
N SER A 181 3.89 -20.54 -0.71
CA SER A 181 2.58 -21.08 -1.08
C SER A 181 2.63 -22.07 -2.25
N GLY A 182 3.64 -21.99 -3.12
CA GLY A 182 3.69 -22.67 -4.41
C GLY A 182 2.87 -22.01 -5.52
N GLU A 183 2.19 -20.89 -5.22
CA GLU A 183 1.29 -20.17 -6.13
C GLU A 183 1.65 -18.68 -6.17
N TRP A 184 1.39 -18.02 -7.30
CA TRP A 184 1.62 -16.58 -7.41
C TRP A 184 0.52 -15.82 -6.66
N PRO A 185 0.86 -14.66 -6.07
CA PRO A 185 -0.13 -13.82 -5.38
C PRO A 185 -1.16 -13.28 -6.39
N GLU A 186 -2.42 -13.21 -5.98
CA GLU A 186 -3.53 -12.73 -6.81
C GLU A 186 -3.80 -11.24 -6.59
N SER A 187 -3.39 -10.71 -5.43
CA SER A 187 -3.52 -9.30 -5.06
C SER A 187 -2.27 -8.77 -4.32
N LEU A 188 -2.12 -7.43 -4.29
CA LEU A 188 -1.07 -6.81 -3.45
C LEU A 188 -1.31 -7.05 -1.95
N SER A 189 -2.57 -7.27 -1.56
CA SER A 189 -2.93 -7.61 -0.18
C SER A 189 -2.34 -8.94 0.27
N ASP A 190 -2.19 -9.92 -0.63
CA ASP A 190 -1.53 -11.20 -0.36
C ASP A 190 -0.05 -11.02 0.00
N LEU A 191 0.55 -9.94 -0.51
CA LEU A 191 1.91 -9.53 -0.21
C LEU A 191 2.02 -8.64 1.04
N GLY A 192 0.89 -8.32 1.68
CA GLY A 192 0.83 -7.32 2.74
C GLY A 192 1.13 -5.90 2.27
N VAL A 193 1.09 -5.64 0.96
CA VAL A 193 1.39 -4.34 0.36
C VAL A 193 0.10 -3.59 0.05
N ALA A 194 0.00 -2.35 0.53
CA ALA A 194 -1.08 -1.46 0.16
C ALA A 194 -0.79 -0.76 -1.16
N GLN A 195 -1.81 -0.58 -1.99
CA GLN A 195 -1.70 0.10 -3.28
C GLN A 195 -1.07 1.50 -3.16
N GLU A 196 -1.36 2.20 -2.07
CA GLU A 196 -1.00 3.60 -1.80
C GLU A 196 0.47 3.74 -1.49
N GLN A 197 1.08 2.67 -0.94
CA GLN A 197 2.52 2.60 -0.75
C GLN A 197 3.25 2.55 -2.09
N MET A 198 2.57 2.11 -3.15
CA MET A 198 3.13 2.04 -4.49
C MET A 198 2.94 3.33 -5.28
N ILE A 199 1.99 4.19 -4.90
CA ILE A 199 1.77 5.48 -5.55
C ILE A 199 2.93 6.42 -5.20
N SER A 200 3.62 6.92 -6.24
CA SER A 200 4.77 7.81 -6.11
C SER A 200 4.83 8.82 -7.27
N GLU A 201 5.88 9.63 -7.32
CA GLU A 201 6.14 10.56 -8.43
C GLU A 201 6.29 9.85 -9.79
N ARG A 202 6.63 8.55 -9.78
CA ARG A 202 6.91 7.74 -11.00
C ARG A 202 5.89 6.64 -11.27
N VAL A 203 5.12 6.25 -10.26
CA VAL A 203 4.12 5.17 -10.35
C VAL A 203 2.78 5.73 -9.95
N LYS A 204 1.84 5.69 -10.89
CA LYS A 204 0.46 6.13 -10.67
C LYS A 204 -0.36 5.03 -10.02
N ARG A 205 -0.18 3.81 -10.50
CA ARG A 205 -0.93 2.65 -10.04
C ARG A 205 -0.17 1.37 -10.35
N VAL A 206 -0.26 0.39 -9.46
CA VAL A 206 0.17 -0.98 -9.64
C VAL A 206 -1.04 -1.90 -9.70
N TYR A 207 -0.96 -2.97 -10.48
CA TYR A 207 -1.93 -4.04 -10.54
C TYR A 207 -1.18 -5.35 -10.48
N LEU A 208 -1.71 -6.27 -9.67
CA LEU A 208 -1.34 -7.66 -9.74
C LEU A 208 -2.39 -8.37 -10.57
N LEU A 209 -1.95 -9.05 -11.62
CA LEU A 209 -2.75 -9.79 -12.56
C LEU A 209 -2.43 -11.29 -12.41
N GLN A 210 -3.15 -12.12 -13.14
CA GLN A 210 -2.96 -13.57 -13.13
C GLN A 210 -1.51 -13.99 -13.44
N ASP A 211 -1.13 -15.16 -12.95
CA ASP A 211 0.19 -15.77 -13.15
C ASP A 211 1.38 -14.91 -12.68
N GLY A 212 1.17 -14.10 -11.64
CA GLY A 212 2.21 -13.24 -11.09
C GLY A 212 2.60 -12.09 -12.02
N MET A 213 1.72 -11.70 -12.95
CA MET A 213 1.97 -10.56 -13.81
C MET A 213 1.72 -9.25 -13.05
N LEU A 214 2.75 -8.43 -12.97
CA LEU A 214 2.74 -7.12 -12.33
C LEU A 214 2.66 -6.03 -13.40
N LYS A 215 1.58 -5.25 -13.40
CA LYS A 215 1.38 -4.11 -14.30
C LYS A 215 1.47 -2.80 -13.53
N LEU A 216 2.21 -1.83 -14.06
CA LEU A 216 2.36 -0.49 -13.51
C LEU A 216 1.87 0.54 -14.53
N GLU A 217 0.94 1.39 -14.12
CA GLU A 217 0.69 2.67 -14.76
C GLU A 217 1.71 3.69 -14.25
N LEU A 218 2.44 4.31 -15.17
CA LEU A 218 3.51 5.26 -14.85
C LEU A 218 2.94 6.67 -14.58
N ALA A 219 3.70 7.46 -13.83
CA ALA A 219 3.37 8.84 -13.46
C ALA A 219 4.48 9.81 -13.86
N GLY A 220 4.22 11.10 -13.63
CA GLY A 220 5.18 12.17 -13.89
C GLY A 220 5.44 12.32 -15.38
N ARG A 221 6.71 12.22 -15.77
CA ARG A 221 7.12 12.36 -17.18
C ARG A 221 6.59 11.25 -18.08
N LEU A 222 6.46 10.03 -17.54
CA LEU A 222 6.00 8.86 -18.27
C LEU A 222 4.49 8.64 -18.06
N GLU A 223 3.75 9.65 -17.63
CA GLU A 223 2.30 9.55 -17.45
C GLU A 223 1.63 9.15 -18.78
N GLY A 224 0.75 8.14 -18.70
CA GLY A 224 0.10 7.54 -19.88
C GLY A 224 0.82 6.30 -20.42
N HIS A 225 2.07 6.06 -20.00
CA HIS A 225 2.79 4.83 -20.31
C HIS A 225 2.60 3.74 -19.26
N GLU A 226 2.85 2.50 -19.67
CA GLU A 226 2.69 1.31 -18.85
C GLU A 226 3.98 0.47 -18.86
N LEU A 227 4.24 -0.21 -17.74
CA LEU A 227 5.28 -1.21 -17.60
C LEU A 227 4.62 -2.48 -17.07
N THR A 228 4.77 -3.60 -17.78
CA THR A 228 4.30 -4.90 -17.35
C THR A 228 5.49 -5.83 -17.16
N THR A 229 5.50 -6.61 -16.10
CA THR A 229 6.53 -7.62 -15.85
C THR A 229 5.94 -8.89 -15.27
N TRP A 230 6.47 -10.04 -15.66
CA TRP A 230 5.96 -11.32 -15.21
C TRP A 230 7.11 -12.33 -15.04
N PRO A 231 6.94 -13.28 -14.12
CA PRO A 231 7.88 -14.38 -13.95
C PRO A 231 7.73 -15.36 -15.11
N VAL A 232 8.84 -15.96 -15.51
CA VAL A 232 8.91 -17.10 -16.41
C VAL A 232 9.79 -18.16 -15.76
N ASP A 233 9.35 -19.40 -15.82
CA ASP A 233 10.15 -20.52 -15.34
C ASP A 233 11.42 -20.63 -16.20
N SER A 234 12.56 -20.45 -15.55
CA SER A 234 13.86 -20.57 -16.21
C SER A 234 14.35 -22.00 -16.02
N ARG A 235 14.67 -22.70 -17.12
CA ARG A 235 15.24 -24.05 -17.09
C ARG A 235 16.70 -24.09 -16.58
N GLY A 236 17.09 -23.18 -15.69
CA GLY A 236 18.42 -23.01 -15.13
C GLY A 236 18.41 -22.93 -13.59
N PRO A 237 19.59 -22.80 -12.95
CA PRO A 237 19.74 -22.90 -11.49
C PRO A 237 19.06 -21.78 -10.68
N ARG A 238 18.48 -20.77 -11.34
CA ARG A 238 17.83 -19.62 -10.69
C ARG A 238 16.31 -19.77 -10.55
N GLY A 239 15.69 -20.81 -11.11
CA GLY A 239 14.28 -21.17 -10.96
C GLY A 239 13.28 -20.23 -11.65
N VAL A 240 13.41 -18.91 -11.46
CA VAL A 240 12.51 -17.90 -12.03
C VAL A 240 13.32 -16.77 -12.67
N GLU A 241 13.01 -16.44 -13.92
CA GLU A 241 13.46 -15.24 -14.61
C GLU A 241 12.29 -14.26 -14.76
N TRP A 242 12.58 -12.97 -14.90
CA TRP A 242 11.55 -11.94 -15.07
C TRP A 242 11.65 -11.33 -16.46
N LYS A 243 10.54 -11.34 -17.19
CA LYS A 243 10.39 -10.59 -18.43
C LYS A 243 9.64 -9.30 -18.18
N CYS A 244 9.80 -8.32 -19.07
CA CYS A 244 9.02 -7.09 -19.02
C CYS A 244 8.74 -6.53 -20.40
N THR A 245 7.59 -5.87 -20.51
CA THR A 245 7.21 -5.05 -21.65
C THR A 245 6.86 -3.63 -21.21
N THR A 246 7.00 -2.66 -22.09
CA THR A 246 6.61 -1.27 -21.81
C THR A 246 6.17 -0.53 -23.07
N THR A 247 5.30 0.47 -22.89
CA THR A 247 4.92 1.39 -23.97
C THR A 247 5.88 2.59 -24.08
N VAL A 248 6.90 2.68 -23.24
CA VAL A 248 7.90 3.76 -23.26
C VAL A 248 8.91 3.53 -24.39
N ASP A 249 9.19 4.56 -25.19
CA ASP A 249 10.30 4.53 -26.14
C ASP A 249 11.65 4.58 -25.39
N MET A 250 12.35 3.46 -25.38
CA MET A 250 13.68 3.34 -24.77
C MET A 250 14.82 3.53 -25.77
N GLY A 251 14.48 3.78 -27.04
CA GLY A 251 15.43 3.84 -28.14
C GLY A 251 16.12 2.49 -28.40
N PRO A 252 17.31 2.50 -29.03
CA PRO A 252 17.94 1.30 -29.58
C PRO A 252 18.53 0.34 -28.51
N SER A 253 18.48 0.68 -27.23
CA SER A 253 19.01 -0.19 -26.16
C SER A 253 18.06 -0.17 -24.97
N GLY A 254 16.86 -0.69 -25.20
CA GLY A 254 15.87 -0.98 -24.16
C GLY A 254 16.24 -2.21 -23.34
N PHE A 255 15.75 -2.24 -22.09
CA PHE A 255 15.89 -3.39 -21.18
C PHE A 255 14.56 -4.12 -20.95
N CYS A 256 13.46 -3.58 -21.47
CA CYS A 256 12.19 -4.26 -21.62
C CYS A 256 11.83 -4.34 -23.10
N ASP A 257 10.95 -5.25 -23.44
CA ASP A 257 10.42 -5.36 -24.79
C ASP A 257 9.37 -4.25 -25.03
N PRO A 258 9.25 -3.69 -26.24
CA PRO A 258 8.13 -2.81 -26.55
C PRO A 258 6.81 -3.61 -26.55
N VAL A 259 5.71 -2.97 -26.16
CA VAL A 259 4.37 -3.53 -26.36
C VAL A 259 4.07 -3.53 -27.87
N GLU A 260 3.71 -4.68 -28.43
CA GLU A 260 3.29 -4.84 -29.83
C GLU A 260 1.94 -4.17 -30.13
#